data_AF-A0A6L6I9L1-F1
#
_entry.id   AF-A0A6L6I9L1-F1
#
_cell.length_a   1.000
_cell.length_b   1.000
_cell.length_c   1.000
_cell.angle_alpha   90.00
_cell.angle_beta   90.00
_cell.angle_gamma   90.00
#
_symmetry.space_group_name_H-M   'P 1'
#
loop_
_entity.id
_entity.type
_entity.pdbx_description
1 polymer ?
#
loop_
_entity_poly.entity_id
_entity_poly.type
_entity_poly.pdbx_seq_one_letter_code
_entity_poly.pdbx_strand_id
1 'polypeptide(L)'
;MITEDQLEQQCLDWFKELGYQYQNGYDIAPDGDMPERENYQQVTLQARLVSALETLNPNVPSDTLIEVAKIVATPQTPVLIKNNKLFHQYLIEGVPVEYSVMEQEQWVTKHTHVRLIDFVLWSTKTGHRVRVFPVSVF
;
A
#
# COMPACT_ATOMS: atom_id res chain seq x y z
N MET A 1 -25.09 -5.66 -27.55
CA MET A 1 -25.25 -5.44 -26.10
C MET A 1 -23.92 -5.83 -25.47
N ILE A 2 -23.32 -4.94 -24.68
CA ILE A 2 -22.04 -5.23 -23.99
C ILE A 2 -22.36 -5.98 -22.70
N THR A 3 -21.59 -7.01 -22.36
CA THR A 3 -21.70 -7.76 -21.10
C THR A 3 -20.75 -7.21 -20.02
N GLU A 4 -20.96 -7.57 -18.76
CA GLU A 4 -20.05 -7.20 -17.65
C GLU A 4 -18.62 -7.72 -17.89
N ASP A 5 -18.49 -8.97 -18.35
CA ASP A 5 -17.20 -9.57 -18.71
C ASP A 5 -16.47 -8.78 -19.81
N GLN A 6 -17.18 -8.37 -20.88
CA GLN A 6 -16.59 -7.55 -21.94
C GLN A 6 -16.13 -6.18 -21.43
N LEU A 7 -16.91 -5.56 -20.54
CA LEU A 7 -16.55 -4.29 -19.92
C LEU A 7 -15.34 -4.43 -18.99
N GLU A 8 -15.26 -5.52 -18.23
CA GLU A 8 -14.14 -5.81 -17.34
C GLU A 8 -12.85 -6.00 -18.14
N GLN A 9 -12.85 -6.85 -19.18
CA GLN A 9 -11.68 -7.06 -20.03
C GLN A 9 -11.19 -5.75 -20.66
N GLN A 10 -12.12 -4.91 -21.14
CA GLN A 10 -11.77 -3.61 -21.69
C GLN A 10 -11.13 -2.68 -20.64
N CYS A 11 -11.65 -2.65 -19.41
CA CYS A 11 -11.06 -1.88 -18.32
C CYS A 11 -9.65 -2.38 -17.96
N LEU A 12 -9.47 -3.71 -17.88
CA LEU A 12 -8.17 -4.32 -17.60
C LEU A 12 -7.13 -3.94 -18.65
N ASP A 13 -7.51 -3.94 -19.93
CA ASP A 13 -6.61 -3.57 -21.01
C ASP A 13 -6.21 -2.09 -20.94
N TRP A 14 -7.15 -1.19 -20.62
CA TRP A 14 -6.81 0.21 -20.34
C TRP A 14 -5.82 0.35 -19.18
N PHE A 15 -6.01 -0.37 -18.08
CA PHE A 15 -5.07 -0.33 -16.95
C PHE A 15 -3.68 -0.88 -17.35
N LYS A 16 -3.62 -1.97 -18.11
CA LYS A 16 -2.34 -2.52 -18.62
C LYS A 16 -1.63 -1.52 -19.53
N GLU A 17 -2.34 -0.87 -20.45
CA GLU A 17 -1.80 0.21 -21.30
C GLU A 17 -1.26 1.39 -20.48
N LEU A 18 -1.88 1.66 -19.32
CA LEU A 18 -1.42 2.69 -18.41
C LEU A 18 -0.19 2.27 -17.57
N GLY A 19 0.25 1.01 -17.66
CA GLY A 19 1.39 0.44 -16.94
C GLY A 19 1.03 -0.29 -15.65
N TYR A 20 -0.25 -0.55 -15.38
CA TYR A 20 -0.67 -1.32 -14.22
C TYR A 20 -0.43 -2.81 -14.46
N GLN A 21 0.03 -3.49 -13.43
CA GLN A 21 0.15 -4.95 -13.43
C GLN A 21 -1.18 -5.55 -13.00
N TYR A 22 -1.75 -6.38 -13.86
CA TYR A 22 -2.93 -7.18 -13.54
C TYR A 22 -2.49 -8.52 -12.92
N GLN A 23 -3.23 -8.93 -11.89
CA GLN A 23 -3.13 -10.27 -11.32
C GLN A 23 -4.55 -10.80 -11.11
N ASN A 24 -4.78 -12.07 -11.45
CA ASN A 24 -6.08 -12.68 -11.30
C ASN A 24 -6.41 -12.89 -9.81
N GLY A 25 -7.63 -12.52 -9.39
CA GLY A 25 -8.08 -12.62 -8.01
C GLY A 25 -8.15 -14.05 -7.46
N TYR A 26 -8.40 -15.05 -8.31
CA TYR A 26 -8.39 -16.47 -7.95
C TYR A 26 -6.99 -16.99 -7.71
N ASP A 27 -6.01 -16.59 -8.53
CA ASP A 27 -4.61 -17.02 -8.36
C ASP A 27 -4.04 -16.55 -7.02
N ILE A 28 -4.41 -15.33 -6.58
CA ILE A 28 -3.94 -14.73 -5.32
C ILE A 28 -4.88 -14.94 -4.12
N ALA A 29 -5.95 -15.71 -4.32
CA ALA A 29 -6.83 -16.11 -3.23
C ALA A 29 -6.07 -17.01 -2.22
N PRO A 30 -6.57 -17.17 -0.99
CA PRO A 30 -5.92 -18.00 0.03
C PRO A 30 -5.71 -19.47 -0.39
N ASP A 31 -6.60 -19.98 -1.25
CA ASP A 31 -6.60 -21.32 -1.84
C ASP A 31 -6.22 -21.31 -3.33
N GLY A 32 -5.66 -20.21 -3.82
CA GLY A 32 -5.17 -20.05 -5.19
C GLY A 32 -3.77 -20.65 -5.41
N ASP A 33 -3.32 -20.61 -6.66
CA ASP A 33 -2.01 -21.13 -7.06
C ASP A 33 -0.82 -20.31 -6.54
N MET A 34 -1.02 -19.00 -6.32
CA MET A 34 -0.01 -18.05 -5.85
C MET A 34 -0.59 -17.16 -4.74
N PRO A 35 -0.91 -17.71 -3.56
CA PRO A 35 -1.68 -17.03 -2.54
C PRO A 35 -0.91 -15.81 -2.00
N GLU A 36 -1.52 -14.63 -2.13
CA GLU A 36 -1.04 -13.41 -1.48
C GLU A 36 -1.96 -12.96 -0.33
N ARG A 37 -3.18 -13.50 -0.29
CA ARG A 37 -4.13 -13.30 0.79
C ARG A 37 -4.08 -14.46 1.77
N GLU A 38 -4.15 -14.15 3.05
CA GLU A 38 -4.34 -15.13 4.11
C GLU A 38 -5.83 -15.52 4.26
N ASN A 39 -6.75 -14.62 3.91
CA ASN A 39 -8.18 -14.89 3.92
C ASN A 39 -8.96 -13.98 2.94
N TYR A 40 -10.18 -14.37 2.60
CA TYR A 40 -11.05 -13.65 1.67
C TYR A 40 -11.54 -12.27 2.17
N GLN A 41 -11.41 -11.97 3.46
CA GLN A 41 -11.80 -10.67 4.04
C GLN A 41 -10.68 -9.63 3.92
N GLN A 42 -9.47 -10.04 3.53
CA GLN A 42 -8.35 -9.12 3.35
C GLN A 42 -8.58 -8.19 2.16
N VAL A 43 -8.76 -6.91 2.47
CA VAL A 43 -8.91 -5.82 1.50
C VAL A 43 -7.57 -5.22 1.08
N THR A 44 -6.47 -5.60 1.72
CA THR A 44 -5.11 -5.16 1.37
C THR A 44 -4.19 -6.37 1.19
N LEU A 45 -3.21 -6.24 0.30
CA LEU A 45 -2.16 -7.25 0.09
C LEU A 45 -0.94 -6.85 0.92
N GLN A 46 -0.84 -7.44 2.11
CA GLN A 46 0.11 -7.00 3.16
C GLN A 46 1.56 -7.01 2.67
N ALA A 47 2.00 -8.09 2.01
CA ALA A 47 3.36 -8.21 1.50
C ALA A 47 3.70 -7.12 0.47
N ARG A 48 2.79 -6.86 -0.48
CA ARG A 48 2.96 -5.78 -1.47
C ARG A 48 2.98 -4.40 -0.82
N LEU A 49 2.14 -4.18 0.19
CA LEU A 49 2.11 -2.93 0.95
C LEU A 49 3.45 -2.67 1.64
N VAL A 50 3.96 -3.64 2.38
CA VAL A 50 5.26 -3.54 3.07
C VAL A 50 6.40 -3.30 2.09
N SER A 51 6.49 -4.05 0.99
CA SER A 51 7.55 -3.88 -0.01
C SER A 51 7.57 -2.48 -0.65
N ALA A 52 6.40 -1.89 -0.89
CA ALA A 52 6.31 -0.52 -1.37
C ALA A 52 6.71 0.50 -0.30
N LEU A 53 6.34 0.28 0.96
CA LEU A 53 6.77 1.12 2.07
C LEU A 53 8.29 1.10 2.26
N GLU A 54 8.93 -0.06 2.10
CA GLU A 54 10.40 -0.20 2.12
C GLU A 54 11.05 0.60 1.00
N THR A 55 10.48 0.53 -0.21
CA THR A 55 10.96 1.29 -1.36
C THR A 55 10.87 2.80 -1.13
N LEU A 56 9.78 3.25 -0.50
CA LEU A 56 9.51 4.66 -0.24
C LEU A 56 10.28 5.20 0.98
N ASN A 57 10.56 4.35 1.97
CA ASN A 57 11.17 4.72 3.25
C ASN A 57 12.41 3.86 3.56
N PRO A 58 13.48 3.92 2.74
CA PRO A 58 14.62 3.01 2.86
C PRO A 58 15.42 3.13 4.17
N ASN A 59 15.21 4.21 4.93
CA ASN A 59 15.91 4.47 6.19
C ASN A 59 15.13 3.98 7.43
N VAL A 60 13.95 3.38 7.23
CA VAL A 60 13.08 2.90 8.32
C VAL A 60 13.18 1.37 8.40
N PRO A 61 13.38 0.79 9.60
CA PRO A 61 13.45 -0.66 9.75
C PRO A 61 12.18 -1.37 9.26
N SER A 62 12.35 -2.55 8.63
CA SER A 62 11.24 -3.37 8.11
C SER A 62 10.17 -3.66 9.18
N ASP A 63 10.57 -3.99 10.40
CA ASP A 63 9.62 -4.26 11.50
C ASP A 63 8.69 -3.07 11.78
N THR A 64 9.22 -1.85 11.72
CA THR A 64 8.42 -0.62 11.85
C THR A 64 7.48 -0.44 10.66
N LEU A 65 7.92 -0.77 9.44
CA LEU A 65 7.08 -0.68 8.24
C LEU A 65 5.94 -1.71 8.23
N ILE A 66 6.17 -2.90 8.78
CA ILE A 66 5.13 -3.92 9.00
C ILE A 66 4.06 -3.40 9.95
N GLU A 67 4.45 -2.76 11.05
CA GLU A 67 3.50 -2.14 11.98
C GLU A 67 2.73 -0.98 11.33
N VAL A 68 3.40 -0.13 10.54
CA VAL A 68 2.73 0.93 9.77
C VAL A 68 1.71 0.35 8.81
N ALA A 69 2.05 -0.70 8.07
CA ALA A 69 1.13 -1.36 7.15
C ALA A 69 -0.13 -1.85 7.88
N LYS A 70 0.00 -2.42 9.09
CA LYS A 70 -1.13 -2.83 9.92
C LYS A 70 -1.98 -1.63 10.38
N ILE A 71 -1.35 -0.55 10.84
CA ILE A 71 -2.05 0.69 11.26
C ILE A 71 -2.88 1.24 10.10
N VAL A 72 -2.30 1.30 8.91
CA VAL A 72 -2.94 1.85 7.72
C VAL A 72 -4.07 0.95 7.21
N ALA A 73 -3.91 -0.37 7.30
CA ALA A 73 -4.93 -1.33 6.89
C ALA A 73 -6.09 -1.45 7.90
N THR A 74 -5.92 -0.97 9.13
CA THR A 74 -6.91 -1.14 10.21
C THR A 74 -7.66 0.16 10.49
N PRO A 75 -9.00 0.18 10.33
CA PRO A 75 -9.82 1.30 10.76
C PRO A 75 -9.66 1.57 12.26
N GLN A 76 -9.25 2.79 12.62
CA GLN A 76 -9.03 3.17 14.02
C GLN A 76 -10.34 3.43 14.78
N THR A 77 -11.44 3.67 14.05
CA THR A 77 -12.76 3.94 14.61
C THR A 77 -13.85 3.28 13.76
N PRO A 78 -15.07 3.08 14.27
CA PRO A 78 -16.20 2.64 13.45
C PRO A 78 -16.79 3.77 12.55
N VAL A 79 -16.28 5.00 12.66
CA VAL A 79 -16.84 6.18 11.98
C VAL A 79 -16.05 6.46 10.70
N LEU A 80 -16.66 6.18 9.54
CA LEU A 80 -16.04 6.30 8.23
C LEU A 80 -15.36 7.66 8.01
N ILE A 81 -16.06 8.77 8.30
CA ILE A 81 -15.51 10.11 8.05
C ILE A 81 -14.28 10.42 8.92
N LYS A 82 -14.19 9.85 10.13
CA LYS A 82 -13.01 9.99 10.99
C LYS A 82 -11.84 9.19 10.42
N ASN A 83 -12.07 7.95 9.99
CA ASN A 83 -11.03 7.14 9.36
C ASN A 83 -10.52 7.77 8.06
N ASN A 84 -11.42 8.29 7.21
CA ASN A 84 -11.02 8.95 5.97
C ASN A 84 -10.18 10.21 6.24
N LYS A 85 -10.56 11.02 7.24
CA LYS A 85 -9.79 12.20 7.64
C LYS A 85 -8.40 11.81 8.16
N LEU A 86 -8.31 10.78 8.99
CA LEU A 86 -7.04 10.28 9.52
C LEU A 86 -6.15 9.70 8.41
N PHE A 87 -6.71 8.88 7.52
CA PHE A 87 -5.97 8.31 6.40
C PHE A 87 -5.47 9.41 5.45
N HIS A 88 -6.28 10.43 5.18
CA HIS A 88 -5.86 11.59 4.40
C HIS A 88 -4.70 12.35 5.08
N GLN A 89 -4.73 12.48 6.42
CA GLN A 89 -3.61 13.04 7.16
C GLN A 89 -2.35 12.18 7.00
N TYR A 90 -2.45 10.85 7.09
CA TYR A 90 -1.33 9.95 6.83
C TYR A 90 -0.78 10.05 5.41
N LEU A 91 -1.63 10.28 4.41
CA LEU A 91 -1.15 10.50 3.04
C LEU A 91 -0.31 11.77 2.92
N ILE A 92 -0.72 12.87 3.56
CA ILE A 92 -0.04 14.17 3.46
C ILE A 92 1.20 14.26 4.35
N GLU A 93 1.05 13.89 5.62
CA GLU A 93 2.06 14.10 6.65
C GLU A 93 2.94 12.86 6.88
N GLY A 94 2.48 11.70 6.43
CA GLY A 94 3.04 10.40 6.80
C GLY A 94 2.46 9.85 8.10
N VAL A 95 2.70 8.57 8.35
CA VAL A 95 2.31 7.90 9.61
C VAL A 95 3.41 8.17 10.65
N PRO A 96 3.10 8.83 11.78
CA PRO A 96 4.08 9.07 12.83
C PRO A 96 4.45 7.74 13.49
N VAL A 97 5.76 7.47 13.57
CA VAL A 97 6.28 6.27 14.22
C VAL A 97 7.49 6.57 15.07
N GLU A 98 7.68 5.71 16.06
CA GLU A 98 8.83 5.72 16.95
C GLU A 98 9.46 4.34 16.91
N TYR A 99 10.76 4.29 16.68
CA TYR A 99 11.50 3.02 16.69
C TYR A 99 12.87 3.22 17.31
N SER A 100 13.37 2.17 17.96
CA SER A 100 14.69 2.18 18.61
C SER A 100 15.71 1.49 17.70
N VAL A 101 16.85 2.13 17.49
CA VAL A 101 17.99 1.55 16.77
C VAL A 101 19.20 1.46 17.69
N MET A 102 19.99 0.40 17.51
CA MET A 102 21.29 0.27 18.17
C MET A 102 22.34 1.08 17.40
N GLU A 103 22.81 2.16 18.00
CA GLU A 103 23.91 2.98 17.48
C GLU A 103 25.00 3.05 18.55
N GLN A 104 26.23 2.69 18.19
CA GLN A 104 27.39 2.78 19.09
C GLN A 104 27.16 2.08 20.46
N GLU A 105 26.55 0.88 20.44
CA GLU A 105 26.21 0.11 21.64
C GLU A 105 25.15 0.75 22.58
N GLN A 106 24.44 1.78 22.11
CA GLN A 106 23.33 2.41 22.82
C GLN A 106 22.03 2.35 22.01
N TRP A 107 20.90 2.15 22.70
CA TRP A 107 19.58 2.25 22.10
C TRP A 107 19.19 3.71 21.94
N VAL A 108 18.97 4.14 20.70
CA VAL A 108 18.52 5.50 20.36
C VAL A 108 17.10 5.43 19.79
N THR A 109 16.16 6.12 20.43
CA THR A 109 14.79 6.28 19.92
C THR A 109 14.76 7.34 18.83
N LYS A 110 14.27 6.97 17.65
CA LYS A 110 14.05 7.89 16.53
C LYS A 110 12.55 8.08 16.33
N HIS A 111 12.15 9.35 16.19
CA HIS A 111 10.81 9.74 15.80
C HIS A 111 10.85 10.15 14.33
N THR A 112 10.03 9.54 13.50
CA THR A 112 9.93 9.88 12.07
C THR A 112 8.51 9.74 11.57
N HIS A 113 8.27 10.22 10.35
CA HIS A 113 7.02 10.01 9.63
C HIS A 113 7.28 9.09 8.44
N VAL A 114 6.62 7.93 8.43
CA VAL A 114 6.66 6.99 7.31
C VAL A 114 5.73 7.50 6.23
N ARG A 115 6.27 7.79 5.04
CA ARG A 115 5.48 8.27 3.92
C ARG A 115 4.71 7.12 3.29
N LEU A 116 3.48 7.38 2.87
CA LEU A 116 2.64 6.44 2.12
C LEU A 116 2.63 6.73 0.61
N ILE A 117 2.98 7.95 0.24
CA ILE A 117 3.06 8.41 -1.15
C ILE A 117 4.21 9.42 -1.27
N ASP A 118 4.87 9.45 -2.42
CA ASP A 118 5.85 10.48 -2.76
C ASP A 118 5.21 11.52 -3.69
N PHE A 119 4.94 12.72 -3.15
CA PHE A 119 4.43 13.84 -3.93
C PHE A 119 5.53 14.62 -4.67
N VAL A 120 6.81 14.47 -4.30
CA VAL A 120 7.93 15.24 -4.86
C VAL A 120 8.36 14.66 -6.21
N LEU A 121 8.29 13.33 -6.36
CA LEU A 121 8.58 12.65 -7.64
C LEU A 121 7.52 12.88 -8.73
N TRP A 122 6.37 13.49 -8.41
CA TRP A 122 5.28 13.73 -9.36
C TRP A 122 5.70 14.59 -10.57
N SER A 123 6.66 15.50 -10.41
CA SER A 123 7.07 16.43 -11.49
C SER A 123 8.28 15.98 -12.32
N THR A 124 9.07 15.02 -11.84
CA THR A 124 10.42 14.75 -12.39
C THR A 124 10.60 13.38 -13.06
N LYS A 125 9.62 12.47 -12.97
CA LYS A 125 9.61 11.23 -13.76
C LYS A 125 8.41 11.18 -14.69
N THR A 126 8.58 11.74 -15.89
CA THR A 126 7.81 11.38 -17.08
C THR A 126 7.90 9.87 -17.30
N GLY A 127 6.93 9.11 -16.78
CA GLY A 127 6.72 7.70 -17.11
C GLY A 127 6.52 6.74 -15.93
N HIS A 128 6.83 7.12 -14.69
CA HIS A 128 6.50 6.29 -13.51
C HIS A 128 5.40 6.98 -12.73
N ARG A 129 4.18 6.77 -13.24
CA ARG A 129 2.92 7.24 -12.67
C ARG A 129 2.81 6.81 -11.21
N VAL A 130 2.17 7.65 -10.41
CA VAL A 130 1.90 7.41 -8.99
C VAL A 130 1.35 6.01 -8.85
N ARG A 131 2.12 5.15 -8.19
CA ARG A 131 1.60 3.92 -7.61
C ARG A 131 0.75 4.35 -6.42
N VAL A 132 -0.43 4.91 -6.69
CA VAL A 132 -1.52 4.80 -5.72
C VAL A 132 -1.68 3.30 -5.64
N PHE A 133 -1.41 2.74 -4.47
CA PHE A 133 -1.52 1.31 -4.23
C PHE A 133 -2.73 0.77 -4.99
N PRO A 134 -2.54 -0.15 -5.95
CA PRO A 134 -3.68 -0.77 -6.59
C PRO A 134 -4.30 -1.70 -5.55
N VAL A 135 -5.18 -1.15 -4.72
CA VAL A 135 -6.30 -1.95 -4.19
C VAL A 135 -7.31 -1.99 -5.33
N SER A 136 -6.96 -2.73 -6.36
CA SER A 136 -7.89 -3.14 -7.40
C SER A 136 -7.54 -4.59 -7.68
N VAL A 137 -7.96 -5.42 -6.73
CA VAL A 137 -8.29 -6.79 -7.06
C VAL A 137 -9.78 -6.75 -7.37
N PHE A 138 -10.11 -6.81 -8.65
CA PHE A 138 -11.41 -7.28 -9.09
C PHE A 138 -11.39 -8.81 -9.01
#